data_AF-A0A3C0G5U2-F1
#
_entry.id   AF-A0A3C0G5U2-F1
#
_cell.length_a   1.000
_cell.length_b   1.000
_cell.length_c   1.000
_cell.angle_alpha   90.00
_cell.angle_beta   90.00
_cell.angle_gamma   90.00
#
_symmetry.space_group_name_H-M   'P 1'
#
loop_
_entity.id
_entity.type
_entity.pdbx_description
1 polymer ?
#
loop_
_entity_poly.entity_id
_entity_poly.type
_entity_poly.pdbx_seq_one_letter_code
_entity_poly.pdbx_strand_id
1 'polypeptide(L)'
;YIEEVMKELSSRIDSFNQTVIVKSTVVPGTCRRLSAKYGLNVVSNPEFLTERRAKWDFINAAQIVIGSDDPAAAAKVQNLYKKRFSSMKYLITDSVTSEFVKYMLNCFFSVKLSFMNEMHQISKNFGADWNSVING
;
A
#
# COMPACT_ATOMS: atom_id res chain seq x y z
N TYR A 1 12.48 -9.19 11.09
CA TYR A 1 12.74 -7.91 10.42
C TYR A 1 11.91 -6.74 10.96
N ILE A 2 10.65 -6.51 10.56
CA ILE A 2 9.92 -5.28 10.97
C ILE A 2 9.80 -5.13 12.49
N GLU A 3 9.58 -6.24 13.22
CA GLU A 3 9.56 -6.25 14.69
C GLU A 3 10.89 -5.81 15.32
N GLU A 4 12.02 -6.26 14.76
CA GLU A 4 13.35 -5.93 15.27
C GLU A 4 13.66 -4.45 15.06
N VAL A 5 13.33 -3.93 13.87
CA VAL A 5 13.44 -2.51 13.55
C VAL A 5 12.58 -1.68 14.51
N MET A 6 11.34 -2.11 14.78
CA MET A 6 10.45 -1.39 15.69
C MET A 6 10.94 -1.42 17.14
N LYS A 7 11.52 -2.54 17.59
CA LYS A 7 12.14 -2.66 18.91
C LYS A 7 13.33 -1.70 19.03
N GLU A 8 14.20 -1.65 18.05
CA GLU A 8 15.34 -0.73 18.04
C GLU A 8 14.91 0.73 17.97
N LEU A 9 13.88 1.05 17.18
CA LEU A 9 13.33 2.40 17.12
C LEU A 9 12.76 2.81 18.47
N SER A 10 11.97 1.94 19.12
CA SER A 10 11.33 2.25 20.41
C SER A 10 12.31 2.57 21.55
N SER A 11 13.55 2.10 21.48
CA SER A 11 14.58 2.45 22.47
C SER A 11 15.34 3.74 22.16
N ARG A 12 15.11 4.34 20.98
CA ARG A 12 15.83 5.51 20.49
C ARG A 12 14.94 6.74 20.25
N ILE A 13 13.63 6.56 20.14
CA ILE A 13 12.68 7.63 19.79
C ILE A 13 11.76 7.95 20.95
N ASP A 14 11.42 9.24 21.10
CA ASP A 14 10.47 9.71 22.09
C ASP A 14 9.06 9.58 21.50
N SER A 15 8.29 8.65 22.06
CA SER A 15 7.06 8.13 21.46
C SER A 15 5.97 9.18 21.25
N PHE A 16 5.99 10.26 22.03
CA PHE A 16 4.93 11.27 22.03
C PHE A 16 4.96 12.23 20.83
N ASN A 17 6.12 12.43 20.19
CA ASN A 17 6.24 13.45 19.13
C ASN A 17 6.54 12.89 17.73
N GLN A 18 7.00 11.65 17.64
CA GLN A 18 7.48 11.07 16.39
C GLN A 18 6.45 10.12 15.77
N THR A 19 6.33 10.16 14.44
CA THR A 19 5.45 9.30 13.66
C THR A 19 6.29 8.34 12.84
N VAL A 20 6.06 7.04 12.97
CA VAL A 20 6.72 6.00 12.20
C VAL A 20 5.84 5.63 11.02
N ILE A 21 6.37 5.71 9.81
CA ILE A 21 5.63 5.38 8.59
C ILE A 21 6.10 4.02 8.09
N VAL A 22 5.19 3.04 8.07
CA VAL A 22 5.42 1.72 7.48
C VAL A 22 4.96 1.74 6.03
N LYS A 23 5.92 1.63 5.11
CA LYS A 23 5.63 1.52 3.66
C LYS A 23 5.60 0.09 3.14
N SER A 24 6.30 -0.82 3.82
CA SER A 24 6.39 -2.22 3.44
C SER A 24 5.01 -2.87 3.39
N THR A 25 4.85 -3.84 2.50
CA THR A 25 3.65 -4.69 2.50
C THR A 25 3.67 -5.56 3.75
N VAL A 26 2.64 -5.43 4.58
CA VAL A 26 2.48 -6.18 5.83
C VAL A 26 1.08 -6.80 5.89
N VAL A 27 0.92 -7.80 6.74
CA VAL A 27 -0.38 -8.43 6.97
C VAL A 27 -1.29 -7.42 7.69
N PRO A 28 -2.59 -7.31 7.31
CA PRO A 28 -3.54 -6.44 8.00
C PRO A 28 -3.55 -6.69 9.52
N GLY A 29 -3.53 -5.61 10.31
CA GLY A 29 -3.38 -5.65 11.76
C GLY A 29 -1.95 -5.38 12.26
N THR A 30 -0.96 -5.32 11.38
CA THR A 30 0.45 -5.21 11.80
C THR A 30 0.75 -3.85 12.44
N CYS A 31 0.41 -2.74 11.80
CA CYS A 31 0.69 -1.40 12.31
C CYS A 31 -0.04 -1.14 13.63
N ARG A 32 -1.31 -1.55 13.75
CA ARG A 32 -2.06 -1.47 15.01
C ARG A 32 -1.36 -2.23 16.15
N ARG A 33 -0.93 -3.46 15.88
CA ARG A 33 -0.22 -4.30 16.85
C ARG A 33 1.13 -3.71 17.25
N LEU A 34 1.88 -3.16 16.30
CA LEU A 34 3.16 -2.50 16.55
C LEU A 34 2.98 -1.21 17.36
N SER A 35 1.97 -0.41 17.02
CA SER A 35 1.60 0.80 17.76
C SER A 35 1.30 0.48 19.22
N ALA A 36 0.42 -0.48 19.48
CA ALA A 36 0.07 -0.91 20.84
C ALA A 36 1.27 -1.49 21.62
N LYS A 37 2.11 -2.30 20.95
CA LYS A 37 3.24 -2.99 21.60
C LYS A 37 4.36 -2.04 22.03
N TYR A 38 4.66 -1.04 21.21
CA TYR A 38 5.81 -0.14 21.44
C TYR A 38 5.38 1.26 21.90
N GLY A 39 4.08 1.53 22.02
CA GLY A 39 3.54 2.84 22.39
C GLY A 39 3.86 3.92 21.36
N LEU A 40 3.96 3.58 20.07
CA LEU A 40 4.39 4.47 19.00
C LEU A 40 3.24 4.84 18.06
N ASN A 41 3.29 6.04 17.49
CA ASN A 41 2.37 6.43 16.41
C ASN A 41 2.79 5.80 15.08
N VAL A 42 2.25 4.61 14.78
CA VAL A 42 2.56 3.86 13.55
C VAL A 42 1.51 4.09 12.48
N VAL A 43 1.93 4.61 11.34
CA VAL A 43 1.07 4.90 10.18
C VAL A 43 1.40 3.92 9.05
N SER A 44 0.39 3.23 8.54
CA SER A 44 0.47 2.43 7.32
C SER A 44 0.37 3.34 6.10
N ASN A 45 1.37 3.34 5.24
CA ASN A 45 1.36 4.08 3.99
C ASN A 45 1.92 3.19 2.86
N PRO A 46 1.11 2.24 2.37
CA PRO A 46 1.57 1.24 1.40
C PRO A 46 2.04 1.89 0.10
N GLU A 47 3.06 1.29 -0.51
CA GLU A 47 3.52 1.67 -1.85
C GLU A 47 2.83 0.85 -2.95
N PHE A 48 2.52 1.52 -4.06
CA PHE A 48 1.82 0.92 -5.23
C PHE A 48 2.70 0.89 -6.49
N LEU A 49 4.01 1.00 -6.32
CA LEU A 49 4.98 1.06 -7.42
C LEU A 49 5.25 -0.34 -7.97
N THR A 50 5.43 -0.46 -9.29
CA THR A 50 6.01 -1.66 -9.90
C THR A 50 7.51 -1.46 -10.13
N GLU A 51 8.33 -2.50 -9.95
CA GLU A 51 9.79 -2.43 -10.08
C GLU A 51 10.26 -1.90 -11.45
N ARG A 52 9.49 -2.14 -12.52
CA ARG A 52 9.84 -1.70 -13.89
C ARG A 52 9.45 -0.26 -14.19
N ARG A 53 8.59 0.37 -13.38
CA ARG A 53 8.06 1.72 -13.65
C ARG A 53 7.98 2.61 -12.42
N ALA A 54 8.75 2.35 -11.37
CA ALA A 54 8.68 3.05 -10.08
C ALA A 54 8.63 4.60 -10.17
N LYS A 55 9.40 5.23 -11.08
CA LYS A 55 9.34 6.69 -11.27
C LYS A 55 8.04 7.17 -11.91
N TRP A 56 7.53 6.45 -12.91
CA TRP A 56 6.29 6.77 -13.60
C TRP A 56 5.05 6.42 -12.77
N ASP A 57 5.10 5.30 -12.03
CA ASP A 57 4.02 4.85 -11.16
C ASP A 57 3.90 5.73 -9.91
N PHE A 58 4.99 6.36 -9.43
CA PHE A 58 4.93 7.28 -8.30
C PHE A 58 4.26 8.61 -8.68
N ILE A 59 4.49 9.07 -9.92
CA ILE A 59 3.86 10.27 -10.46
C ILE A 59 2.40 10.00 -10.88
N ASN A 60 2.10 8.77 -11.33
CA ASN A 60 0.75 8.37 -11.77
C ASN A 60 0.00 7.50 -10.76
N ALA A 61 0.41 7.46 -9.49
CA ALA A 61 -0.31 6.70 -8.49
C ALA A 61 -1.76 7.21 -8.44
N ALA A 62 -2.74 6.33 -8.60
CA ALA A 62 -4.14 6.74 -8.66
C ALA A 62 -4.60 7.48 -7.38
N GLN A 63 -3.95 7.19 -6.25
CA GLN A 63 -4.16 7.83 -4.94
C GLN A 63 -3.02 7.48 -3.96
N ILE A 64 -2.87 8.29 -2.92
CA ILE A 64 -2.02 8.02 -1.75
C ILE A 64 -2.91 7.49 -0.63
N VAL A 65 -2.62 6.29 -0.11
CA VAL A 65 -3.35 5.69 1.02
C VAL A 65 -2.58 5.92 2.31
N ILE A 66 -3.26 6.45 3.33
CA ILE A 66 -2.70 6.72 4.66
C ILE A 66 -3.64 6.09 5.69
N GLY A 67 -3.14 5.07 6.39
CA GLY A 67 -3.83 4.34 7.44
C GLY A 67 -3.27 4.64 8.82
N SER A 68 -4.08 5.19 9.72
CA SER A 68 -3.69 5.44 11.11
C SER A 68 -4.88 5.31 12.03
N ASP A 69 -4.67 4.73 13.21
CA ASP A 69 -5.66 4.75 14.29
C ASP A 69 -5.60 6.07 15.10
N ASP A 70 -4.53 6.86 14.92
CA ASP A 70 -4.41 8.24 15.41
C ASP A 70 -4.62 9.25 14.26
N PRO A 71 -5.73 10.04 14.29
CA PRO A 71 -5.99 11.08 13.29
C PRO A 71 -4.90 12.16 13.20
N ALA A 72 -4.23 12.49 14.32
CA ALA A 72 -3.17 13.49 14.32
C ALA A 72 -1.93 13.01 13.56
N ALA A 73 -1.53 11.74 13.77
CA ALA A 73 -0.48 11.11 12.98
C ALA A 73 -0.83 11.03 11.49
N ALA A 74 -2.07 10.67 11.13
CA ALA A 74 -2.52 10.69 9.73
C ALA A 74 -2.41 12.09 9.10
N ALA A 75 -2.85 13.13 9.81
CA ALA A 75 -2.76 14.51 9.34
C ALA A 75 -1.31 14.98 9.15
N LYS A 76 -0.40 14.62 10.06
CA LYS A 76 1.05 14.90 9.92
C LYS A 76 1.60 14.29 8.62
N VAL A 77 1.28 13.02 8.35
CA VAL A 77 1.72 12.33 7.13
C VAL A 77 1.08 12.92 5.87
N GLN A 78 -0.21 13.25 5.92
CA GLN A 78 -0.88 13.90 4.79
C GLN A 78 -0.23 15.26 4.46
N ASN A 79 0.06 16.07 5.48
CA ASN A 79 0.71 17.37 5.30
C ASN A 79 2.11 17.24 4.72
N LEU A 80 2.86 16.19 5.07
CA LEU A 80 4.14 15.87 4.44
C LEU A 80 3.99 15.67 2.93
N TYR A 81 3.03 14.85 2.50
CA TYR A 81 2.79 14.58 1.09
C TYR A 81 2.24 15.81 0.33
N LYS A 82 1.31 16.56 0.93
CA LYS A 82 0.70 17.75 0.31
C LYS A 82 1.72 18.81 -0.11
N LYS A 83 2.88 18.89 0.55
CA LYS A 83 3.97 19.81 0.14
C LYS A 83 4.46 19.59 -1.29
N ARG A 84 4.41 18.36 -1.79
CA ARG A 84 4.90 17.99 -3.14
C ARG A 84 3.82 17.44 -4.06
N PHE A 85 2.73 16.92 -3.49
CA PHE A 85 1.68 16.16 -4.15
C PHE A 85 0.28 16.69 -3.78
N SER A 86 0.11 18.02 -3.77
CA SER A 86 -1.14 18.66 -3.35
C SER A 86 -2.37 18.28 -4.20
N SER A 87 -2.17 17.98 -5.49
CA SER A 87 -3.23 17.60 -6.44
C SER A 87 -3.57 16.11 -6.45
N MET A 88 -2.86 15.28 -5.69
CA MET A 88 -3.14 13.84 -5.62
C MET A 88 -4.40 13.56 -4.80
N LYS A 89 -5.08 12.46 -5.13
CA LYS A 89 -6.16 11.93 -4.28
C LYS A 89 -5.56 11.26 -3.05
N TYR A 90 -6.21 11.45 -1.89
CA TYR A 90 -5.80 10.86 -0.63
C TYR A 90 -6.93 10.01 -0.06
N LEU A 91 -6.63 8.76 0.29
CA LEU A 91 -7.50 7.90 1.09
C LEU A 91 -6.95 7.89 2.51
N ILE A 92 -7.66 8.55 3.44
CA ILE A 92 -7.34 8.52 4.87
C ILE A 92 -8.27 7.51 5.55
N THR A 93 -7.71 6.53 6.24
CA THR A 93 -8.46 5.43 6.85
C THR A 93 -7.72 4.89 8.08
N ASP A 94 -8.22 3.82 8.71
CA ASP A 94 -7.53 3.15 9.80
C ASP A 94 -6.36 2.29 9.30
N SER A 95 -5.47 1.90 10.22
CA SER A 95 -4.24 1.21 9.86
C SER A 95 -4.51 -0.15 9.18
N VAL A 96 -5.53 -0.89 9.64
CA VAL A 96 -5.88 -2.22 9.14
C VAL A 96 -6.48 -2.15 7.75
N THR A 97 -7.40 -1.20 7.53
CA THR A 97 -8.01 -1.00 6.21
C THR A 97 -6.95 -0.61 5.17
N SER A 98 -6.01 0.28 5.50
CA SER A 98 -4.91 0.66 4.59
C SER A 98 -4.03 -0.52 4.20
N GLU A 99 -3.62 -1.34 5.17
CA GLU A 99 -2.85 -2.57 4.91
C GLU A 99 -3.64 -3.54 4.03
N PHE A 100 -4.94 -3.68 4.27
CA PHE A 100 -5.80 -4.57 3.50
C PHE A 100 -6.04 -4.08 2.07
N VAL A 101 -6.12 -2.77 1.82
CA VAL A 101 -6.17 -2.22 0.46
C VAL A 101 -4.98 -2.70 -0.36
N LYS A 102 -3.77 -2.67 0.21
CA LYS A 102 -2.57 -3.15 -0.47
C LYS A 102 -2.61 -4.66 -0.71
N TYR A 103 -3.02 -5.41 0.30
CA TYR A 103 -3.13 -6.88 0.21
C TYR A 103 -4.13 -7.30 -0.88
N MET A 104 -5.33 -6.72 -0.85
CA MET A 104 -6.39 -6.95 -1.83
C MET A 104 -5.92 -6.61 -3.25
N LEU A 105 -5.30 -5.45 -3.45
CA LEU A 105 -4.83 -5.05 -4.79
C LEU A 105 -3.76 -6.01 -5.34
N ASN A 106 -2.80 -6.43 -4.52
CA ASN A 106 -1.81 -7.42 -4.93
C ASN A 106 -2.47 -8.76 -5.33
N CYS A 107 -3.44 -9.23 -4.56
CA CYS A 107 -4.21 -10.43 -4.90
C CYS A 107 -5.02 -10.25 -6.20
N PHE A 108 -5.72 -9.13 -6.34
CA PHE A 108 -6.54 -8.83 -7.51
C PHE A 108 -5.71 -8.79 -8.79
N PHE A 109 -4.55 -8.12 -8.79
CA PHE A 109 -3.69 -8.07 -9.97
C PHE A 109 -3.10 -9.43 -10.32
N SER A 110 -2.75 -10.25 -9.32
CA SER A 110 -2.30 -11.62 -9.53
C SER A 110 -3.39 -12.47 -10.18
N VAL A 111 -4.61 -12.45 -9.63
CA VAL A 111 -5.76 -13.17 -10.17
C VAL A 111 -6.09 -12.70 -11.58
N LYS A 112 -6.13 -11.38 -11.81
CA LYS A 112 -6.39 -10.79 -13.13
C LYS A 112 -5.37 -11.29 -14.16
N LEU A 113 -4.08 -11.30 -13.83
CA LEU A 113 -3.04 -11.76 -14.75
C LEU A 113 -3.19 -13.26 -15.05
N SER A 114 -3.37 -14.07 -14.01
CA SER A 114 -3.57 -15.52 -14.17
C SER A 114 -4.81 -15.83 -15.02
N PHE A 115 -5.93 -15.15 -14.75
CA PHE A 115 -7.16 -15.29 -15.52
C PHE A 115 -6.93 -14.95 -17.00
N MET A 116 -6.28 -13.81 -17.30
CA MET A 116 -5.99 -13.43 -18.68
C MET A 116 -5.08 -14.45 -19.38
N ASN A 117 -4.08 -14.99 -18.68
CA ASN A 117 -3.19 -16.01 -19.24
C ASN A 117 -3.94 -17.31 -19.55
N GLU A 118 -4.82 -17.77 -18.65
CA GLU A 118 -5.64 -18.96 -18.87
C GLU A 118 -6.59 -18.78 -20.06
N MET A 119 -7.31 -17.65 -20.13
CA MET A 119 -8.19 -17.35 -21.25
C MET A 119 -7.44 -17.31 -22.59
N HIS A 120 -6.21 -16.80 -22.61
CA HIS A 120 -5.37 -16.79 -23.80
C HIS A 120 -4.93 -18.19 -24.22
N GLN A 121 -4.63 -19.09 -23.29
CA GLN A 121 -4.30 -20.48 -23.63
C GLN A 121 -5.53 -21.23 -24.15
N ILE A 122 -6.68 -21.02 -23.53
CA ILE A 122 -7.96 -21.56 -23.97
C ILE A 122 -8.28 -21.09 -25.39
N SER A 123 -8.11 -19.79 -25.69
CA SER A 123 -8.41 -19.24 -27.03
C SER A 123 -7.58 -19.88 -28.14
N LYS A 124 -6.33 -20.25 -27.86
CA LYS A 124 -5.45 -20.95 -28.82
C LYS A 124 -5.95 -22.34 -29.17
N ASN A 125 -6.60 -23.04 -28.25
CA ASN A 125 -7.02 -24.43 -28.47
C ASN A 125 -8.14 -24.57 -29.52
N PHE A 126 -8.94 -23.52 -29.72
CA PHE A 126 -10.00 -23.48 -30.73
C PHE A 126 -9.83 -22.35 -31.76
N GLY A 127 -8.65 -21.72 -31.78
CA GLY A 127 -8.27 -20.75 -32.82
C GLY A 127 -8.98 -19.39 -32.77
N ALA A 128 -9.48 -18.97 -31.61
CA ALA A 128 -10.07 -17.63 -31.47
C ALA A 128 -8.98 -16.53 -31.52
N ASP A 129 -9.28 -15.43 -32.22
CA ASP A 129 -8.39 -14.26 -32.27
C ASP A 129 -8.37 -13.53 -30.93
N TRP A 130 -7.25 -13.66 -30.22
CA TRP A 130 -7.04 -13.06 -28.90
C TRP A 130 -7.18 -11.53 -28.88
N ASN A 131 -6.78 -10.84 -29.96
CA ASN A 131 -6.89 -9.39 -30.01
C ASN A 131 -8.34 -8.94 -30.06
N SER A 132 -9.17 -9.62 -30.86
CA SER A 132 -10.61 -9.39 -30.87
C SER A 132 -11.25 -9.67 -29.51
N VAL A 133 -10.80 -10.70 -28.78
CA VAL A 133 -11.29 -11.04 -27.43
C VAL A 133 -10.93 -9.98 -26.38
N ILE A 134 -9.71 -9.44 -26.39
CA ILE A 134 -9.31 -8.40 -25.43
C ILE A 134 -10.05 -7.08 -25.66
N ASN A 135 -10.37 -6.76 -26.90
CA ASN A 135 -10.95 -5.48 -27.28
C ASN A 135 -12.49 -5.44 -27.21
N GLY A 136 -13.15 -6.61 -27.06
CA GLY A 136 -14.59 -6.73 -26.86
C GLY A 136 -14.98 -6.63 -25.39
#